data_AF-A0A0F7SIA8-F1
#
_entry.id   AF-A0A0F7SIA8-F1
#
_cell.length_a   1.000
_cell.length_b   1.000
_cell.length_c   1.000
_cell.angle_alpha   90.00
_cell.angle_beta   90.00
_cell.angle_gamma   90.00
#
_symmetry.space_group_name_H-M   'P 1'
#
loop_
_entity.id
_entity.type
_entity.pdbx_description
1 polymer ?
#
loop_
_entity_poly.entity_id
_entity_poly.type
_entity_poly.pdbx_seq_one_letter_code
_entity_poly.pdbx_strand_id
1 'polypeptide(L)'
;MGLFRSTTSTLSTYSKFSSIPKLPFSDIQSFPETLLKSPPRSLADLQYIYTHSHPLYSAFLLVVWNSAWTWLASEITGNLSQVDRVWTFLPVMYTIHFTFQPLIAHYLSLASDNRPPITLKNYEEIVSYILAHTDHRQLLMLATQLFWSARLSFNAYRRGFFHPNSEDYRWEVLRDKVPKFLLKIFNILFIAIAQNVLLLGIALPSYYLLVQSNPTLYSSALSKKDAQALKTNSGPTRADWVLAGACVACVIGEYLSDGIQQAYQSWKHTPDEKRAKTKTWTVLPFGLGPKSLSITWGETDLRRGFVSEGLWSYSRHPAFALEQSFWLLQGLFPLVHLSSSVPSGFRQLRNQIASSDRPGWELIAGSATSVPWWPFAGALGLMSLFIASTLFTEYITSPKYPAYKRAYQRRVGMFWPLDTYLKRIWLSCTDGNFARRKLETELGWSKTKRD
;
A
#
# COMPACT_ATOMS: atom_id res chain seq x y z
N MET A 1 9.23 -15.18 35.77
CA MET A 1 10.09 -14.15 36.42
C MET A 1 11.18 -13.53 35.51
N GLY A 2 11.55 -14.13 34.37
CA GLY A 2 12.58 -13.55 33.47
C GLY A 2 12.16 -12.34 32.62
N LEU A 3 10.87 -12.22 32.26
CA LEU A 3 10.34 -11.12 31.42
C LEU A 3 10.26 -9.74 32.11
N PHE A 4 10.35 -9.68 33.44
CA PHE A 4 10.32 -8.42 34.21
C PHE A 4 11.71 -7.89 34.59
N ARG A 5 12.77 -8.69 34.42
CA ARG A 5 14.17 -8.23 34.63
C ARG A 5 14.77 -7.57 33.38
N SER A 6 14.31 -7.93 32.17
CA SER A 6 14.82 -7.31 30.95
C SER A 6 14.30 -5.89 30.76
N THR A 7 13.06 -5.61 31.15
CA THR A 7 12.44 -4.29 30.96
C THR A 7 13.17 -3.16 31.68
N THR A 8 13.67 -3.37 32.90
CA THR A 8 14.46 -2.36 33.63
C THR A 8 15.86 -2.13 33.04
N SER A 9 16.52 -3.19 32.55
CA SER A 9 17.80 -3.10 31.81
C SER A 9 17.61 -2.32 30.49
N THR A 10 16.57 -2.67 29.73
CA THR A 10 16.24 -2.04 28.45
C THR A 10 15.86 -0.57 28.63
N LEU A 11 15.08 -0.22 29.67
CA LEU A 11 14.72 1.17 29.96
C LEU A 11 15.94 2.03 30.35
N SER A 12 16.85 1.49 31.15
CA SER A 12 18.13 2.15 31.49
C SER A 12 18.99 2.38 30.24
N THR A 13 19.11 1.36 29.39
CA THR A 13 19.88 1.42 28.13
C THR A 13 19.25 2.36 27.11
N TYR A 14 17.92 2.41 27.04
CA TYR A 14 17.18 3.34 26.16
C TYR A 14 17.43 4.80 26.51
N SER A 15 17.42 5.13 27.81
CA SER A 15 17.66 6.50 28.29
C SER A 15 19.01 7.05 27.83
N LYS A 16 20.03 6.20 27.73
CA LYS A 16 21.39 6.51 27.28
C LYS A 16 21.44 7.08 25.85
N PHE A 17 20.51 6.68 24.98
CA PHE A 17 20.52 7.03 23.54
C PHE A 17 19.38 7.99 23.13
N SER A 18 18.60 8.48 24.09
CA SER A 18 17.35 9.22 23.82
C SER A 18 17.51 10.69 23.38
N SER A 19 18.73 11.25 23.43
CA SER A 19 19.00 12.64 23.08
C SER A 19 19.20 12.83 21.57
N ILE A 20 18.11 13.01 20.84
CA ILE A 20 18.15 13.41 19.42
C ILE A 20 18.83 14.80 19.31
N PRO A 21 19.98 14.94 18.61
CA PRO A 21 20.59 16.24 18.37
C PRO A 21 19.64 17.14 17.57
N LYS A 22 19.67 18.45 17.83
CA LYS A 22 18.98 19.43 16.99
C LYS A 22 19.67 19.46 15.63
N LEU A 23 19.05 18.89 14.62
CA LEU A 23 19.52 18.96 13.24
C LEU A 23 18.93 20.23 12.58
N PRO A 24 19.76 21.10 11.99
CA PRO A 24 19.30 22.33 11.35
C PRO A 24 18.76 22.01 9.95
N PHE A 25 17.45 21.81 9.83
CA PHE A 25 16.83 21.54 8.54
C PHE A 25 16.38 22.83 7.84
N SER A 26 16.64 22.92 6.53
CA SER A 26 16.11 23.98 5.64
C SER A 26 14.62 23.80 5.34
N ASP A 27 13.90 24.91 5.18
CA ASP A 27 12.46 24.91 4.89
C ASP A 27 12.13 24.20 3.57
N ILE A 28 11.03 23.43 3.56
CA ILE A 28 10.54 22.68 2.40
C ILE A 28 10.28 23.56 1.17
N GLN A 29 10.11 24.87 1.36
CA GLN A 29 9.87 25.83 0.28
C GLN A 29 11.12 26.10 -0.57
N SER A 30 12.32 25.92 0.00
CA SER A 30 13.60 26.05 -0.74
C SER A 30 13.97 24.79 -1.54
N PHE A 31 13.17 23.73 -1.40
CA PHE A 31 13.45 22.39 -1.94
C PHE A 31 13.78 22.34 -3.44
N PRO A 32 12.98 22.94 -4.36
CA PRO A 32 13.25 22.81 -5.80
C PRO A 32 14.51 23.55 -6.24
N GLU A 33 14.79 24.71 -5.62
CA GLU A 33 15.93 25.55 -6.00
C GLU A 33 17.26 24.92 -5.61
N THR A 34 17.34 24.33 -4.41
CA THR A 34 18.57 23.69 -3.92
C THR A 34 18.97 22.49 -4.79
N LEU A 35 17.98 21.69 -5.23
CA LEU A 35 18.19 20.52 -6.09
C LEU A 35 18.75 20.89 -7.47
N LEU A 36 18.24 21.97 -8.05
CA LEU A 36 18.65 22.43 -9.38
C LEU A 36 20.02 23.12 -9.35
N LYS A 37 20.31 23.88 -8.29
CA LYS A 37 21.56 24.65 -8.16
C LYS A 37 22.76 23.79 -7.76
N SER A 38 22.56 22.76 -6.93
CA SER A 38 23.64 21.97 -6.35
C SER A 38 23.29 20.47 -6.27
N PRO A 39 23.23 19.75 -7.40
CA PRO A 39 23.04 18.30 -7.37
C PRO A 39 24.21 17.63 -6.63
N PRO A 40 23.98 16.58 -5.81
CA PRO A 40 25.05 15.92 -5.07
C PRO A 40 26.05 15.28 -6.04
N ARG A 41 27.34 15.53 -5.84
CA ARG A 41 28.44 14.98 -6.65
C ARG A 41 29.44 14.15 -5.85
N SER A 42 29.33 14.18 -4.52
CA SER A 42 30.22 13.49 -3.60
C SER A 42 29.45 12.82 -2.45
N LEU A 43 30.14 11.91 -1.74
CA LEU A 43 29.61 11.33 -0.51
C LEU A 43 29.35 12.40 0.56
N ALA A 44 30.17 13.46 0.61
CA ALA A 44 29.99 14.57 1.53
C ALA A 44 28.69 15.35 1.24
N ASP A 45 28.33 15.54 -0.04
CA ASP A 45 27.06 16.19 -0.40
C ASP A 45 25.87 15.34 0.03
N LEU A 46 25.94 14.01 -0.16
CA LEU A 46 24.90 13.09 0.30
C LEU A 46 24.77 13.10 1.81
N GLN A 47 25.89 13.12 2.53
CA GLN A 47 25.93 13.22 3.98
C GLN A 47 25.29 14.55 4.45
N TYR A 48 25.62 15.66 3.80
CA TYR A 48 25.05 16.97 4.08
C TYR A 48 23.53 16.99 3.85
N ILE A 49 23.06 16.49 2.70
CA ILE A 49 21.62 16.38 2.39
C ILE A 49 20.90 15.60 3.48
N TYR A 50 21.44 14.45 3.88
CA TYR A 50 20.77 13.57 4.83
C TYR A 50 20.69 14.16 6.25
N THR A 51 21.61 15.06 6.60
CA THR A 51 21.75 15.67 7.93
C THR A 51 21.16 17.07 8.04
N HIS A 52 21.07 17.82 6.94
CA HIS A 52 20.70 19.25 6.91
C HIS A 52 19.52 19.58 5.97
N SER A 53 19.06 18.62 5.16
CA SER A 53 17.91 18.83 4.26
C SER A 53 16.70 18.02 4.68
N HIS A 54 15.53 18.58 4.40
CA HIS A 54 14.26 17.93 4.68
C HIS A 54 14.21 16.51 4.06
N PRO A 55 13.70 15.47 4.77
CA PRO A 55 13.83 14.05 4.37
C PRO A 55 13.12 13.68 3.07
N LEU A 56 12.14 14.49 2.62
CA LEU A 56 11.58 14.35 1.27
C LEU A 56 12.61 14.62 0.16
N TYR A 57 13.68 15.37 0.43
CA TYR A 57 14.67 15.70 -0.58
C TYR A 57 15.45 14.46 -1.04
N SER A 58 15.97 13.69 -0.09
CA SER A 58 16.63 12.43 -0.39
C SER A 58 15.67 11.40 -1.00
N ALA A 59 14.41 11.38 -0.58
CA ALA A 59 13.39 10.53 -1.21
C ALA A 59 13.11 10.93 -2.67
N PHE A 60 13.06 12.23 -2.98
CA PHE A 60 12.84 12.73 -4.33
C PHE A 60 14.04 12.45 -5.24
N LEU A 61 15.27 12.56 -4.73
CA LEU A 61 16.46 12.14 -5.48
C LEU A 61 16.39 10.66 -5.86
N LEU A 62 15.92 9.81 -4.95
CA LEU A 62 15.68 8.40 -5.24
C LEU A 62 14.59 8.22 -6.31
N VAL A 63 13.51 9.01 -6.29
CA VAL A 63 12.50 9.00 -7.36
C VAL A 63 13.10 9.39 -8.70
N VAL A 64 13.85 10.49 -8.78
CA VAL A 64 14.50 10.94 -10.02
C VAL A 64 15.44 9.86 -10.56
N TRP A 65 16.25 9.25 -9.69
CA TRP A 65 17.13 8.15 -10.05
C TRP A 65 16.34 6.95 -10.61
N ASN A 66 15.31 6.48 -9.89
CA ASN A 66 14.51 5.34 -10.31
C ASN A 66 13.71 5.61 -11.59
N SER A 67 13.22 6.84 -11.78
CA SER A 67 12.56 7.26 -13.03
C SER A 67 13.54 7.25 -14.20
N ALA A 68 14.74 7.80 -14.04
CA ALA A 68 15.77 7.78 -15.06
C ALA A 68 16.18 6.34 -15.42
N TRP A 69 16.38 5.50 -14.40
CA TRP A 69 16.69 4.08 -14.59
C TRP A 69 15.55 3.35 -15.31
N THR A 70 14.29 3.55 -14.90
CA THR A 70 13.11 2.91 -15.49
C THR A 70 13.00 3.27 -16.97
N TRP A 71 13.17 4.54 -17.31
CA TRP A 71 13.12 5.02 -18.69
C TRP A 71 14.29 4.48 -19.53
N LEU A 72 15.52 4.58 -19.02
CA LEU A 72 16.70 4.11 -19.74
C LEU A 72 16.64 2.59 -19.97
N ALA A 73 16.29 1.83 -18.93
CA ALA A 73 16.14 0.39 -19.04
C ALA A 73 15.03 0.00 -20.02
N SER A 74 13.91 0.73 -20.07
CA SER A 74 12.84 0.44 -21.02
C SER A 74 13.21 0.77 -22.47
N GLU A 75 14.00 1.82 -22.72
CA GLU A 75 14.52 2.11 -24.06
C GLU A 75 15.59 1.10 -24.51
N ILE A 76 16.49 0.68 -23.63
CA ILE A 76 17.54 -0.32 -23.95
C ILE A 76 16.93 -1.69 -24.24
N THR A 77 15.96 -2.11 -23.43
CA THR A 77 15.39 -3.47 -23.52
C THR A 77 14.18 -3.54 -24.46
N GLY A 78 13.58 -2.42 -24.82
CA GLY A 78 12.28 -2.36 -25.51
C GLY A 78 11.09 -2.79 -24.65
N ASN A 79 11.31 -3.05 -23.35
CA ASN A 79 10.34 -3.61 -22.41
C ASN A 79 9.85 -2.51 -21.46
N LEU A 80 8.54 -2.23 -21.49
CA LEU A 80 7.89 -1.16 -20.72
C LEU A 80 7.55 -1.58 -19.28
N SER A 81 7.66 -2.86 -18.95
CA SER A 81 7.39 -3.41 -17.62
C SER A 81 8.54 -3.24 -16.61
N GLN A 82 9.53 -2.38 -16.87
CA GLN A 82 10.64 -2.18 -15.91
C GLN A 82 10.14 -1.67 -14.55
N VAL A 83 9.17 -0.76 -14.55
CA VAL A 83 8.56 -0.26 -13.31
C VAL A 83 7.81 -1.35 -12.56
N ASP A 84 7.15 -2.27 -13.26
CA ASP A 84 6.40 -3.38 -12.67
C ASP A 84 7.32 -4.30 -11.84
N ARG A 85 8.59 -4.42 -12.24
CA ARG A 85 9.60 -5.26 -11.56
C ARG A 85 10.11 -4.64 -10.27
N VAL A 86 10.27 -3.32 -10.24
CA VAL A 86 10.79 -2.61 -9.06
C VAL A 86 9.67 -2.17 -8.11
N TRP A 87 8.43 -2.09 -8.61
CA TRP A 87 7.24 -1.73 -7.82
C TRP A 87 7.05 -2.62 -6.60
N THR A 88 7.49 -3.89 -6.66
CA THR A 88 7.33 -4.81 -5.53
C THR A 88 8.20 -4.45 -4.32
N PHE A 89 9.23 -3.61 -4.50
CA PHE A 89 10.19 -3.24 -3.47
C PHE A 89 10.20 -1.74 -3.14
N LEU A 90 10.06 -0.89 -4.16
CA LEU A 90 10.23 0.56 -4.01
C LEU A 90 9.36 1.21 -2.92
N PRO A 91 8.06 0.88 -2.74
CA PRO A 91 7.26 1.48 -1.67
C PRO A 91 7.86 1.22 -0.30
N VAL A 92 8.34 -0.01 -0.07
CA VAL A 92 8.95 -0.39 1.20
C VAL A 92 10.31 0.28 1.35
N MET A 93 11.10 0.41 0.29
CA MET A 93 12.36 1.14 0.35
C MET A 93 12.15 2.61 0.76
N TYR A 94 11.11 3.26 0.25
CA TYR A 94 10.75 4.63 0.68
C TYR A 94 10.29 4.67 2.14
N THR A 95 9.50 3.69 2.59
CA THR A 95 9.11 3.61 4.01
C THR A 95 10.30 3.31 4.92
N ILE A 96 11.24 2.44 4.52
CA ILE A 96 12.51 2.20 5.22
C ILE A 96 13.28 3.52 5.32
N HIS A 97 13.40 4.25 4.21
CA HIS A 97 14.06 5.56 4.16
C HIS A 97 13.47 6.49 5.22
N PHE A 98 12.15 6.71 5.25
CA PHE A 98 11.53 7.59 6.25
C PHE A 98 11.62 7.05 7.68
N THR A 99 11.42 5.76 7.87
CA THR A 99 11.47 5.11 9.19
C THR A 99 12.83 5.29 9.84
N PHE A 100 13.90 5.01 9.11
CA PHE A 100 15.26 5.05 9.64
C PHE A 100 15.98 6.38 9.38
N GLN A 101 15.30 7.39 8.82
CA GLN A 101 15.95 8.65 8.50
C GLN A 101 16.61 9.30 9.74
N PRO A 102 15.98 9.40 10.93
CA PRO A 102 16.62 10.05 12.07
C PRO A 102 17.84 9.26 12.58
N LEU A 103 17.77 7.93 12.52
CA LEU A 103 18.87 7.03 12.88
C LEU A 103 20.07 7.24 11.96
N ILE A 104 19.85 7.25 10.64
CA ILE A 104 20.89 7.42 9.63
C ILE A 104 21.46 8.85 9.71
N ALA A 105 20.62 9.87 9.85
CA ALA A 105 21.05 11.26 10.01
C ALA A 105 21.92 11.43 11.28
N HIS A 106 21.51 10.83 12.40
CA HIS A 106 22.32 10.85 13.62
C HIS A 106 23.68 10.19 13.39
N TYR A 107 23.71 8.98 12.84
CA TYR A 107 24.96 8.26 12.56
C TYR A 107 25.90 9.07 11.64
N LEU A 108 25.36 9.66 10.57
CA LEU A 108 26.10 10.50 9.63
C LEU A 108 26.58 11.81 10.28
N SER A 109 25.85 12.39 11.22
CA SER A 109 26.28 13.60 11.93
C SER A 109 27.51 13.36 12.81
N LEU A 110 27.65 12.17 13.40
CA LEU A 110 28.81 11.81 14.22
C LEU A 110 30.10 11.78 13.39
N ALA A 111 30.01 11.20 12.19
CA ALA A 111 31.13 11.17 11.25
C ALA A 111 31.51 12.58 10.79
N SER A 112 30.52 13.46 10.55
CA SER A 112 30.77 14.85 10.15
C SER A 112 31.46 15.67 11.26
N ASP A 113 31.09 15.42 12.52
CA ASP A 113 31.60 16.13 13.68
C ASP A 113 32.94 15.56 14.21
N ASN A 114 33.57 14.61 13.50
CA ASN A 114 34.74 13.85 13.97
C ASN A 114 34.53 13.20 15.36
N ARG A 115 33.29 12.85 15.70
CA ARG A 115 32.97 12.15 16.95
C ARG A 115 33.28 10.66 16.80
N PRO A 116 33.70 9.98 17.88
CA PRO A 116 33.96 8.54 17.81
C PRO A 116 32.67 7.79 17.40
N PRO A 117 32.80 6.71 16.60
CA PRO A 117 31.65 5.89 16.23
C PRO A 117 31.03 5.26 17.48
N ILE A 118 29.71 5.05 17.44
CA ILE A 118 28.99 4.41 18.55
C ILE A 118 29.38 2.93 18.60
N THR A 119 29.98 2.51 19.71
CA THR A 119 30.25 1.10 20.00
C THR A 119 29.04 0.45 20.64
N LEU A 120 28.35 -0.41 19.89
CA LEU A 120 27.23 -1.24 20.37
C LEU A 120 27.75 -2.64 20.71
N LYS A 121 27.69 -3.04 21.98
CA LYS A 121 28.37 -4.25 22.48
C LYS A 121 27.50 -5.51 22.45
N ASN A 122 26.17 -5.36 22.45
CA ASN A 122 25.23 -6.47 22.52
C ASN A 122 23.91 -6.15 21.81
N TYR A 123 23.04 -7.16 21.68
CA TYR A 123 21.76 -7.02 20.99
C TYR A 123 20.82 -6.02 21.68
N GLU A 124 20.86 -5.89 23.01
CA GLU A 124 20.01 -4.96 23.77
C GLU A 124 20.38 -3.50 23.47
N GLU A 125 21.67 -3.19 23.37
CA GLU A 125 22.17 -1.87 22.98
C GLU A 125 21.80 -1.54 21.53
N ILE A 126 21.89 -2.49 20.61
CA ILE A 126 21.49 -2.29 19.20
C ILE A 126 19.99 -1.98 19.12
N VAL A 127 19.15 -2.80 19.75
CA VAL A 127 17.70 -2.60 19.75
C VAL A 127 17.35 -1.27 20.43
N SER A 128 17.94 -0.96 21.57
CA SER A 128 17.69 0.30 22.29
C SER A 128 18.10 1.51 21.45
N TYR A 129 19.23 1.45 20.75
CA TYR A 129 19.69 2.51 19.87
C TYR A 129 18.73 2.74 18.69
N ILE A 130 18.25 1.67 18.05
CA ILE A 130 17.25 1.76 16.97
C ILE A 130 15.95 2.37 17.49
N LEU A 131 15.40 1.86 18.59
CA LEU A 131 14.15 2.33 19.18
C LEU A 131 14.27 3.78 19.70
N ALA A 132 15.47 4.23 20.07
CA ALA A 132 15.68 5.61 20.51
C ALA A 132 15.62 6.62 19.36
N HIS A 133 15.85 6.17 18.13
CA HIS A 133 15.90 7.01 16.93
C HIS A 133 14.79 6.70 15.92
N THR A 134 13.87 5.80 16.26
CA THR A 134 12.80 5.36 15.37
C THR A 134 11.47 5.35 16.08
N ASP A 135 10.43 5.83 15.41
CA ASP A 135 9.07 5.78 15.93
C ASP A 135 8.53 4.33 15.92
N HIS A 136 8.03 3.85 17.07
CA HIS A 136 7.53 2.48 17.20
C HIS A 136 6.36 2.16 16.25
N ARG A 137 5.55 3.14 15.89
CA ARG A 137 4.45 2.96 14.96
C ARG A 137 4.94 2.93 13.52
N GLN A 138 5.96 3.71 13.16
CA GLN A 138 6.62 3.58 11.86
C GLN A 138 7.22 2.18 11.68
N LEU A 139 7.81 1.60 12.75
CA LEU A 139 8.27 0.21 12.72
C LEU A 139 7.13 -0.79 12.49
N LEU A 140 5.96 -0.57 13.11
CA LEU A 140 4.79 -1.42 12.91
C LEU A 140 4.23 -1.29 11.48
N MET A 141 4.14 -0.07 10.95
CA MET A 141 3.76 0.20 9.55
C MET A 141 4.74 -0.49 8.61
N LEU A 142 6.05 -0.30 8.81
CA LEU A 142 7.09 -0.93 8.02
C LEU A 142 6.99 -2.46 8.06
N ALA A 143 6.73 -3.07 9.23
CA ALA A 143 6.56 -4.51 9.35
C ALA A 143 5.37 -5.02 8.51
N THR A 144 4.22 -4.32 8.56
CA THR A 144 3.05 -4.68 7.74
C THR A 144 3.30 -4.48 6.24
N GLN A 145 4.05 -3.44 5.86
CA GLN A 145 4.44 -3.21 4.46
C GLN A 145 5.48 -4.20 3.95
N LEU A 146 6.42 -4.64 4.79
CA LEU A 146 7.34 -5.73 4.47
C LEU A 146 6.57 -7.03 4.21
N PHE A 147 5.55 -7.33 5.03
CA PHE A 147 4.70 -8.50 4.81
C PHE A 147 3.91 -8.39 3.49
N TRP A 148 3.32 -7.24 3.22
CA TRP A 148 2.65 -6.94 1.95
C TRP A 148 3.58 -7.05 0.73
N SER A 149 4.79 -6.49 0.81
CA SER A 149 5.81 -6.55 -0.24
C SER A 149 6.38 -7.96 -0.45
N ALA A 150 6.55 -8.74 0.62
CA ALA A 150 6.94 -10.14 0.53
C ALA A 150 5.89 -10.96 -0.23
N ARG A 151 4.59 -10.76 0.06
CA ARG A 151 3.49 -11.38 -0.70
C ARG A 151 3.50 -10.91 -2.16
N LEU A 152 3.65 -9.61 -2.41
CA LEU A 152 3.67 -9.05 -3.76
C LEU A 152 4.84 -9.61 -4.59
N SER A 153 6.03 -9.68 -3.99
CA SER A 153 7.24 -10.23 -4.60
C SER A 153 7.11 -11.73 -4.85
N PHE A 154 6.53 -12.48 -3.91
CA PHE A 154 6.21 -13.91 -4.11
C PHE A 154 5.24 -14.10 -5.29
N ASN A 155 4.21 -13.25 -5.38
CA ASN A 155 3.25 -13.27 -6.49
C ASN A 155 3.91 -12.92 -7.83
N ALA A 156 4.84 -11.96 -7.83
CA ALA A 156 5.60 -11.59 -9.02
C ALA A 156 6.51 -12.73 -9.48
N TYR A 157 7.23 -13.35 -8.55
CA TYR A 157 8.11 -14.49 -8.80
C TYR A 157 7.35 -15.69 -9.37
N ARG A 158 6.25 -16.12 -8.75
CA ARG A 158 5.46 -17.29 -9.23
C ARG A 158 4.85 -17.07 -10.61
N ARG A 159 4.68 -15.81 -11.04
CA ARG A 159 4.18 -15.42 -12.37
C ARG A 159 5.29 -15.19 -13.38
N GLY A 160 6.56 -15.28 -12.97
CA GLY A 160 7.71 -15.09 -13.85
C GLY A 160 8.03 -13.64 -14.19
N PHE A 161 7.48 -12.65 -13.48
CA PHE A 161 7.69 -11.23 -13.78
C PHE A 161 9.15 -10.75 -13.61
N PHE A 162 9.97 -11.50 -12.86
CA PHE A 162 11.40 -11.21 -12.71
C PHE A 162 12.25 -11.76 -13.87
N HIS A 163 11.69 -12.54 -14.79
CA HIS A 163 12.42 -12.94 -15.99
C HIS A 163 12.68 -11.71 -16.88
N PRO A 164 13.92 -11.47 -17.34
CA PRO A 164 14.25 -10.27 -18.14
C PRO A 164 13.42 -10.10 -19.42
N ASN A 165 12.94 -11.21 -19.98
CA ASN A 165 12.12 -11.24 -21.21
C ASN A 165 10.60 -11.21 -20.93
N SER A 166 10.18 -11.24 -19.66
CA SER A 166 8.76 -11.15 -19.33
C SER A 166 8.29 -9.70 -19.44
N GLU A 167 7.11 -9.53 -20.03
CA GLU A 167 6.45 -8.23 -20.15
C GLU A 167 4.95 -8.43 -19.95
N ASP A 168 4.28 -7.43 -19.38
CA ASP A 168 2.83 -7.46 -19.27
C ASP A 168 2.19 -7.45 -20.67
N TYR A 169 1.31 -8.43 -20.93
CA TYR A 169 0.62 -8.61 -22.21
C TYR A 169 -0.18 -7.37 -22.65
N ARG A 170 -0.54 -6.47 -21.72
CA ARG A 170 -1.24 -5.21 -22.02
C ARG A 170 -0.38 -4.27 -22.87
N TRP A 171 0.94 -4.36 -22.77
CA TRP A 171 1.85 -3.55 -23.58
C TRP A 171 1.83 -3.92 -25.06
N GLU A 172 1.69 -5.21 -25.38
CA GLU A 172 1.51 -5.68 -26.76
C GLU A 172 0.24 -5.07 -27.38
N VAL A 173 -0.89 -5.18 -26.69
CA VAL A 173 -2.17 -4.60 -27.13
C VAL A 173 -2.09 -3.08 -27.28
N LEU A 174 -1.33 -2.39 -26.42
CA LEU A 174 -1.16 -0.95 -26.49
C LEU A 174 -0.27 -0.54 -27.67
N ARG A 175 0.80 -1.27 -27.96
CA ARG A 175 1.69 -1.04 -29.11
C ARG A 175 0.95 -1.13 -30.45
N ASP A 176 -0.02 -2.04 -30.54
CA ASP A 176 -0.84 -2.20 -31.74
C ASP A 176 -1.80 -1.02 -31.97
N LYS A 177 -2.14 -0.28 -30.92
CA LYS A 177 -3.16 0.78 -30.95
C LYS A 177 -2.60 2.19 -30.89
N VAL A 178 -1.37 2.37 -30.40
CA VAL A 178 -0.77 3.68 -30.12
C VAL A 178 0.47 3.90 -30.98
N PRO A 179 0.56 5.03 -31.71
CA PRO A 179 1.77 5.39 -32.46
C PRO A 179 3.03 5.39 -31.60
N LYS A 180 4.14 4.90 -32.16
CA LYS A 180 5.44 4.75 -31.44
C LYS A 180 5.90 6.01 -30.73
N PHE A 181 5.72 7.18 -31.35
CA PHE A 181 6.09 8.47 -30.74
C PHE A 181 5.28 8.79 -29.48
N LEU A 182 3.96 8.59 -29.52
CA LEU A 182 3.11 8.78 -28.35
C LEU A 182 3.43 7.76 -27.25
N LEU A 183 3.78 6.53 -27.62
CA LEU A 183 4.21 5.51 -26.67
C LEU A 183 5.52 5.91 -25.96
N LYS A 184 6.46 6.58 -26.65
CA LYS A 184 7.68 7.13 -26.03
C LYS A 184 7.39 8.26 -25.05
N ILE A 185 6.48 9.19 -25.40
CA ILE A 185 6.03 10.24 -24.48
C ILE A 185 5.34 9.61 -23.25
N PHE A 186 4.50 8.60 -23.48
CA PHE A 186 3.83 7.87 -22.41
C PHE A 186 4.82 7.13 -21.52
N ASN A 187 5.87 6.52 -22.10
CA ASN A 187 6.94 5.86 -21.37
C ASN A 187 7.63 6.82 -20.39
N ILE A 188 8.10 7.97 -20.86
CA ILE A 188 8.80 8.91 -19.97
C ILE A 188 7.87 9.56 -18.94
N LEU A 189 6.72 10.10 -19.36
CA LEU A 189 5.87 10.89 -18.47
C LEU A 189 5.10 10.01 -17.47
N PHE A 190 4.53 8.91 -17.95
CA PHE A 190 3.64 8.09 -17.14
C PHE A 190 4.36 6.89 -16.54
N ILE A 191 4.98 6.03 -17.36
CA ILE A 191 5.59 4.78 -16.91
C ILE A 191 6.80 5.05 -16.00
N ALA A 192 7.69 5.94 -16.42
CA ALA A 192 8.91 6.24 -15.69
C ALA A 192 8.71 7.26 -14.57
N ILE A 193 8.09 8.43 -14.86
CA ILE A 193 7.97 9.51 -13.87
C ILE A 193 6.75 9.30 -12.97
N ALA A 194 5.53 9.32 -13.52
CA ALA A 194 4.33 9.32 -12.70
C ALA A 194 4.21 8.08 -11.79
N GLN A 195 4.51 6.87 -12.30
CA GLN A 195 4.45 5.67 -11.47
C GLN A 195 5.49 5.67 -10.33
N ASN A 196 6.72 6.16 -10.55
CA ASN A 196 7.71 6.29 -9.48
C ASN A 196 7.33 7.35 -8.43
N VAL A 197 6.64 8.42 -8.84
CA VAL A 197 6.05 9.39 -7.90
C VAL A 197 4.92 8.76 -7.08
N LEU A 198 4.04 7.96 -7.71
CA LEU A 198 2.98 7.22 -7.01
C LEU A 198 3.55 6.20 -6.01
N LEU A 199 4.65 5.55 -6.38
CA LEU A 199 5.40 4.62 -5.53
C LEU A 199 5.91 5.29 -4.24
N LEU A 200 6.50 6.49 -4.36
CA LEU A 200 6.84 7.32 -3.20
C LEU A 200 5.57 7.73 -2.43
N GLY A 201 4.49 8.03 -3.16
CA GLY A 201 3.18 8.38 -2.62
C GLY A 201 2.65 7.42 -1.55
N ILE A 202 2.88 6.11 -1.71
CA ILE A 202 2.49 5.08 -0.72
C ILE A 202 3.23 5.22 0.61
N ALA A 203 4.43 5.79 0.60
CA ALA A 203 5.24 6.02 1.80
C ALA A 203 4.92 7.37 2.49
N LEU A 204 4.05 8.21 1.92
CA LEU A 204 3.66 9.50 2.51
C LEU A 204 3.08 9.39 3.94
N PRO A 205 2.29 8.37 4.31
CA PRO A 205 1.87 8.20 5.71
C PRO A 205 3.05 8.04 6.67
N SER A 206 4.09 7.27 6.29
CA SER A 206 5.29 7.11 7.11
C SER A 206 6.08 8.42 7.22
N TYR A 207 6.24 9.12 6.10
CA TYR A 207 6.84 10.46 6.08
C TYR A 207 6.06 11.45 6.97
N TYR A 208 4.72 11.46 6.90
CA TYR A 208 3.91 12.34 7.72
C TYR A 208 4.14 12.09 9.21
N LEU A 209 4.15 10.82 9.60
CA LEU A 209 4.44 10.42 10.98
C LEU A 209 5.86 10.81 11.41
N LEU A 210 6.86 10.73 10.52
CA LEU A 210 8.22 11.19 10.78
C LEU A 210 8.26 12.68 11.15
N VAL A 211 7.57 13.52 10.37
CA VAL A 211 7.48 14.97 10.61
C VAL A 211 6.75 15.27 11.91
N GLN A 212 5.65 14.56 12.18
CA GLN A 212 4.84 14.76 13.39
C GLN A 212 5.54 14.31 14.68
N SER A 213 6.24 13.18 14.67
CA SER A 213 6.96 12.66 15.84
C SER A 213 8.25 13.43 16.12
N ASN A 214 8.75 14.21 15.14
CA ASN A 214 9.97 15.00 15.27
C ASN A 214 9.74 16.47 14.89
N PRO A 215 8.81 17.18 15.56
CA PRO A 215 8.45 18.52 15.16
C PRO A 215 9.59 19.52 15.42
N THR A 216 10.41 19.31 16.45
CA THR A 216 11.62 20.14 16.67
C THR A 216 12.68 19.99 15.57
N LEU A 217 12.60 18.93 14.76
CA LEU A 217 13.48 18.69 13.62
C LEU A 217 12.83 19.23 12.33
N TYR A 218 11.54 18.97 12.11
CA TYR A 218 10.91 19.20 10.81
C TYR A 218 9.84 20.28 10.77
N SER A 219 9.47 20.89 11.90
CA SER A 219 8.44 21.93 11.98
C SER A 219 8.91 23.13 12.82
N SER A 220 9.13 24.26 12.15
CA SER A 220 9.38 25.56 12.80
C SER A 220 8.15 26.09 13.57
N ALA A 221 6.97 25.47 13.39
CA ALA A 221 5.68 25.98 13.86
C ALA A 221 5.20 25.37 15.20
N LEU A 222 5.83 24.32 15.72
CA LEU A 222 5.36 23.61 16.93
C LEU A 222 6.14 24.05 18.18
N SER A 223 5.41 24.55 19.18
CA SER A 223 5.94 24.91 20.50
C SER A 223 6.63 23.72 21.16
N LYS A 224 7.73 23.95 21.89
CA LYS A 224 8.50 22.91 22.61
C LYS A 224 7.63 22.05 23.54
N LYS A 225 6.56 22.63 24.12
CA LYS A 225 5.63 21.94 25.01
C LYS A 225 4.74 20.95 24.27
N ASP A 226 4.28 21.33 23.07
CA ASP A 226 3.48 20.48 22.19
C ASP A 226 4.33 19.39 21.54
N ALA A 227 5.56 19.74 21.16
CA ALA A 227 6.57 18.79 20.69
C ALA A 227 6.90 17.71 21.72
N GLN A 228 6.96 18.06 23.01
CA GLN A 228 7.25 17.13 24.09
C GLN A 228 6.05 16.26 24.48
N ALA A 229 4.82 16.74 24.26
CA ALA A 229 3.60 15.95 24.38
C ALA A 229 3.44 14.93 23.22
N LEU A 230 3.95 15.24 22.03
CA LEU A 230 3.99 14.33 20.87
C LEU A 230 5.13 13.30 20.96
N LYS A 231 6.26 13.68 21.59
CA LYS A 231 7.44 12.81 21.86
C LYS A 231 7.27 11.82 23.01
N THR A 232 6.05 11.46 23.38
CA THR A 232 5.89 10.31 24.28
C THR A 232 6.16 9.05 23.47
N ASN A 233 7.34 8.44 23.68
CA ASN A 233 7.73 7.09 23.24
C ASN A 233 6.84 5.99 23.87
N SER A 234 5.53 6.22 23.97
CA SER A 234 4.57 5.17 24.22
C SER A 234 4.60 4.22 23.02
N GLY A 235 4.80 2.93 23.29
CA GLY A 235 4.69 1.89 22.28
C GLY A 235 3.36 1.91 21.52
N PRO A 236 3.20 1.07 20.50
CA PRO A 236 2.00 1.06 19.67
C PRO A 236 0.75 0.90 20.53
N THR A 237 -0.23 1.77 20.30
CA THR A 237 -1.51 1.78 21.01
C THR A 237 -2.36 0.57 20.60
N ARG A 238 -3.47 0.32 21.33
CA ARG A 238 -4.44 -0.71 20.92
C ARG A 238 -4.98 -0.48 19.50
N ALA A 239 -5.23 0.78 19.12
CA ALA A 239 -5.69 1.13 17.80
C ALA A 239 -4.64 0.82 16.72
N ASP A 240 -3.35 1.03 17.02
CA ASP A 240 -2.25 0.67 16.12
C ASP A 240 -2.20 -0.84 15.86
N TRP A 241 -2.38 -1.65 16.92
CA TRP A 241 -2.44 -3.11 16.78
C TRP A 241 -3.68 -3.59 16.00
N VAL A 242 -4.83 -2.94 16.19
CA VAL A 242 -6.04 -3.24 15.41
C VAL A 242 -5.83 -2.91 13.93
N LEU A 243 -5.24 -1.75 13.60
CA LEU A 243 -4.90 -1.39 12.22
C LEU A 243 -3.89 -2.37 11.61
N ALA A 244 -2.86 -2.77 12.37
CA ALA A 244 -1.88 -3.75 11.91
C ALA A 244 -2.52 -5.11 11.64
N GLY A 245 -3.42 -5.57 12.52
CA GLY A 245 -4.21 -6.78 12.32
C GLY A 245 -5.09 -6.70 11.06
N ALA A 246 -5.73 -5.55 10.82
CA ALA A 246 -6.52 -5.32 9.61
C ALA A 246 -5.65 -5.33 8.34
N CYS A 247 -4.45 -4.74 8.38
CA CYS A 247 -3.49 -4.79 7.29
C CYS A 247 -3.07 -6.23 6.97
N VAL A 248 -2.69 -7.01 7.99
CA VAL A 248 -2.34 -8.42 7.84
C VAL A 248 -3.50 -9.24 7.27
N ALA A 249 -4.73 -8.98 7.72
CA ALA A 249 -5.93 -9.61 7.17
C ALA A 249 -6.13 -9.29 5.68
N CYS A 250 -5.87 -8.05 5.25
CA CYS A 250 -5.88 -7.67 3.84
C CYS A 250 -4.85 -8.48 3.04
N VAL A 251 -3.60 -8.53 3.51
CA VAL A 251 -2.51 -9.28 2.83
C VAL A 251 -2.80 -10.78 2.75
N ILE A 252 -3.38 -11.38 3.80
CA ILE A 252 -3.84 -12.78 3.76
C ILE A 252 -4.95 -12.95 2.72
N GLY A 253 -5.95 -12.05 2.70
CA GLY A 253 -7.01 -12.10 1.71
C GLY A 253 -6.51 -11.90 0.27
N GLU A 254 -5.52 -11.04 0.05
CA GLU A 254 -4.83 -10.86 -1.23
C GLU A 254 -4.19 -12.19 -1.67
N TYR A 255 -3.40 -12.81 -0.78
CA TYR A 255 -2.76 -14.11 -1.04
C TYR A 255 -3.77 -15.19 -1.40
N LEU A 256 -4.88 -15.28 -0.66
CA LEU A 256 -5.94 -16.24 -0.92
C LEU A 256 -6.64 -15.98 -2.25
N SER A 257 -6.98 -14.72 -2.53
CA SER A 257 -7.60 -14.30 -3.79
C SER A 257 -6.72 -14.65 -4.99
N ASP A 258 -5.43 -14.30 -4.91
CA ASP A 258 -4.44 -14.58 -5.94
C ASP A 258 -4.15 -16.08 -6.10
N GLY A 259 -4.20 -16.84 -5.00
CA GLY A 259 -4.04 -18.29 -4.98
C GLY A 259 -5.19 -19.01 -5.69
N ILE A 260 -6.43 -18.68 -5.35
CA ILE A 260 -7.63 -19.26 -5.98
C ILE A 260 -7.68 -18.89 -7.47
N GLN A 261 -7.41 -17.63 -7.83
CA GLN A 261 -7.40 -17.21 -9.23
C GLN A 261 -6.34 -17.99 -10.02
N GLN A 262 -5.12 -18.15 -9.50
CA GLN A 262 -4.08 -18.92 -10.18
C GLN A 262 -4.47 -20.39 -10.29
N ALA A 263 -4.97 -21.00 -9.21
CA ALA A 263 -5.38 -22.39 -9.20
C ALA A 263 -6.47 -22.67 -10.24
N TYR A 264 -7.46 -21.78 -10.36
CA TYR A 264 -8.49 -21.88 -11.40
C TYR A 264 -7.89 -21.81 -12.80
N GLN A 265 -6.97 -20.87 -13.08
CA GLN A 265 -6.35 -20.74 -14.40
C GLN A 265 -5.48 -21.97 -14.73
N SER A 266 -4.69 -22.47 -13.79
CA SER A 266 -3.91 -23.71 -13.98
C SER A 266 -4.81 -24.91 -14.26
N TRP A 267 -5.91 -25.05 -13.52
CA TRP A 267 -6.91 -26.10 -13.74
C TRP A 267 -7.57 -26.00 -15.12
N LYS A 268 -7.98 -24.79 -15.52
CA LYS A 268 -8.62 -24.52 -16.80
C LYS A 268 -7.74 -24.88 -17.99
N HIS A 269 -6.43 -24.67 -17.90
CA HIS A 269 -5.46 -24.99 -18.96
C HIS A 269 -4.88 -26.41 -18.88
N THR A 270 -5.27 -27.21 -17.88
CA THR A 270 -4.87 -28.63 -17.77
C THR A 270 -5.62 -29.46 -18.82
N PRO A 271 -4.98 -30.43 -19.51
CA PRO A 271 -5.65 -31.32 -20.47
C PRO A 271 -6.88 -32.03 -19.88
N ASP A 272 -7.92 -32.26 -20.69
CA ASP A 272 -9.24 -32.72 -20.23
C ASP A 272 -9.17 -34.04 -19.42
N GLU A 273 -8.33 -34.99 -19.85
CA GLU A 273 -8.11 -36.28 -19.18
C GLU A 273 -7.61 -36.14 -17.73
N LYS A 274 -6.78 -35.12 -17.47
CA LYS A 274 -6.22 -34.84 -16.14
C LYS A 274 -7.15 -33.95 -15.32
N ARG A 275 -7.92 -33.07 -15.98
CA ARG A 275 -8.83 -32.12 -15.33
C ARG A 275 -9.94 -32.80 -14.52
N ALA A 276 -10.43 -33.96 -14.98
CA ALA A 276 -11.44 -34.75 -14.27
C ALA A 276 -10.96 -35.26 -12.90
N LYS A 277 -9.65 -35.43 -12.72
CA LYS A 277 -9.01 -35.91 -11.48
C LYS A 277 -8.60 -34.79 -10.52
N THR A 278 -8.46 -33.55 -11.01
CA THR A 278 -7.95 -32.39 -10.25
C THR A 278 -9.02 -31.32 -10.03
N LYS A 279 -10.23 -31.71 -9.62
CA LYS A 279 -11.35 -30.75 -9.49
C LYS A 279 -11.29 -29.88 -8.24
N THR A 280 -10.47 -30.23 -7.26
CA THR A 280 -10.55 -29.67 -5.91
C THR A 280 -9.25 -28.95 -5.53
N TRP A 281 -9.36 -27.68 -5.13
CA TRP A 281 -8.27 -26.89 -4.57
C TRP A 281 -8.49 -26.64 -3.08
N THR A 282 -7.42 -26.69 -2.27
CA THR A 282 -7.48 -26.50 -0.81
C THR A 282 -6.78 -25.20 -0.42
N VAL A 283 -7.43 -24.42 0.46
CA VAL A 283 -7.04 -23.04 0.85
C VAL A 283 -5.65 -22.88 1.45
N LEU A 284 -5.12 -23.90 2.14
CA LEU A 284 -3.78 -23.85 2.74
C LEU A 284 -2.83 -24.81 2.00
N PRO A 285 -1.61 -24.37 1.65
CA PRO A 285 -0.58 -25.26 1.14
C PRO A 285 -0.23 -26.33 2.19
N PHE A 286 0.32 -27.45 1.74
CA PHE A 286 0.73 -28.59 2.59
C PHE A 286 -0.40 -29.39 3.28
N GLY A 287 -1.66 -29.24 2.84
CA GLY A 287 -2.75 -30.06 3.38
C GLY A 287 -3.17 -29.72 4.81
N LEU A 288 -2.70 -28.59 5.35
CA LEU A 288 -3.03 -28.09 6.69
C LEU A 288 -4.42 -27.42 6.77
N GLY A 289 -5.13 -27.30 5.65
CA GLY A 289 -6.47 -26.72 5.59
C GLY A 289 -7.55 -27.75 5.87
N PRO A 290 -8.60 -27.41 6.64
CA PRO A 290 -9.74 -28.30 6.79
C PRO A 290 -10.38 -28.56 5.42
N LYS A 291 -10.78 -29.81 5.14
CA LYS A 291 -11.44 -30.21 3.88
C LYS A 291 -12.69 -29.38 3.54
N SER A 292 -13.29 -28.73 4.54
CA SER A 292 -14.42 -27.80 4.40
C SER A 292 -14.07 -26.50 3.66
N LEU A 293 -12.79 -26.15 3.54
CA LEU A 293 -12.30 -25.00 2.77
C LEU A 293 -11.71 -25.43 1.42
N SER A 294 -12.41 -26.35 0.74
CA SER A 294 -12.03 -26.80 -0.60
C SER A 294 -12.99 -26.27 -1.66
N ILE A 295 -12.44 -25.78 -2.76
CA ILE A 295 -13.21 -25.26 -3.90
C ILE A 295 -13.21 -26.33 -4.98
N THR A 296 -14.39 -26.68 -5.47
CA THR A 296 -14.54 -27.65 -6.56
C THR A 296 -15.09 -26.96 -7.80
N TRP A 297 -14.39 -27.07 -8.93
CA TRP A 297 -14.82 -26.49 -10.20
C TRP A 297 -15.45 -27.54 -11.12
N GLY A 298 -16.52 -27.14 -11.80
CA GLY A 298 -17.29 -27.99 -12.71
C GLY A 298 -17.29 -27.50 -14.16
N GLU A 299 -18.07 -28.19 -14.99
CA GLU A 299 -18.24 -27.88 -16.42
C GLU A 299 -18.87 -26.49 -16.64
N THR A 300 -19.77 -26.07 -15.75
CA THR A 300 -20.36 -24.73 -15.76
C THR A 300 -19.31 -23.63 -15.56
N ASP A 301 -18.37 -23.83 -14.63
CA ASP A 301 -17.27 -22.89 -14.38
C ASP A 301 -16.30 -22.83 -15.55
N LEU A 302 -16.06 -23.97 -16.19
CA LEU A 302 -15.21 -24.06 -17.38
C LEU A 302 -15.83 -23.30 -18.56
N ARG A 303 -17.12 -23.52 -18.84
CA ARG A 303 -17.86 -22.82 -19.91
C ARG A 303 -17.91 -21.31 -19.68
N ARG A 304 -18.08 -20.89 -18.42
CA ARG A 304 -18.05 -19.48 -18.05
C ARG A 304 -16.65 -18.88 -18.24
N GLY A 305 -15.60 -19.65 -17.93
CA GLY A 305 -14.21 -19.32 -18.22
C GLY A 305 -13.54 -18.37 -17.23
N PHE A 306 -14.22 -17.98 -16.15
CA PHE A 306 -13.69 -17.18 -15.04
C PHE A 306 -14.34 -17.54 -13.69
N VAL A 307 -13.63 -17.20 -12.61
CA VAL A 307 -14.12 -17.35 -11.22
C VAL A 307 -15.17 -16.28 -10.93
N SER A 308 -16.34 -16.70 -10.42
CA SER A 308 -17.43 -15.77 -10.08
C SER A 308 -18.00 -15.97 -8.68
N GLU A 309 -17.64 -17.05 -7.99
CA GLU A 309 -18.18 -17.40 -6.68
C GLU A 309 -17.19 -17.07 -5.54
N GLY A 310 -17.65 -17.16 -4.28
CA GLY A 310 -16.82 -16.81 -3.13
C GLY A 310 -16.50 -15.31 -3.11
N LEU A 311 -15.22 -14.95 -2.95
CA LEU A 311 -14.77 -13.55 -2.96
C LEU A 311 -15.17 -12.81 -4.25
N TRP A 312 -15.20 -13.53 -5.38
CA TRP A 312 -15.59 -13.00 -6.69
C TRP A 312 -17.07 -12.64 -6.80
N SER A 313 -17.91 -13.11 -5.87
CA SER A 313 -19.32 -12.70 -5.83
C SER A 313 -19.53 -11.33 -5.17
N TYR A 314 -18.55 -10.87 -4.38
CA TYR A 314 -18.55 -9.56 -3.71
C TYR A 314 -17.73 -8.52 -4.47
N SER A 315 -16.69 -8.92 -5.18
CA SER A 315 -15.80 -8.04 -5.94
C SER A 315 -15.35 -8.73 -7.20
N ARG A 316 -15.30 -8.04 -8.34
CA ARG A 316 -14.72 -8.63 -9.56
C ARG A 316 -13.21 -8.82 -9.46
N HIS A 317 -12.55 -7.99 -8.65
CA HIS A 317 -11.11 -8.02 -8.41
C HIS A 317 -10.83 -7.96 -6.91
N PRO A 318 -11.10 -9.05 -6.16
CA PRO A 318 -11.02 -9.03 -4.70
C PRO A 318 -9.59 -8.76 -4.18
N ALA A 319 -8.56 -9.29 -4.84
CA ALA A 319 -7.17 -8.95 -4.53
C ALA A 319 -6.91 -7.45 -4.61
N PHE A 320 -7.40 -6.77 -5.67
CA PHE A 320 -7.21 -5.33 -5.83
C PHE A 320 -8.01 -4.53 -4.79
N ALA A 321 -9.20 -5.00 -4.42
CA ALA A 321 -9.99 -4.35 -3.37
C ALA A 321 -9.29 -4.39 -2.00
N LEU A 322 -8.69 -5.53 -1.66
CA LEU A 322 -7.92 -5.71 -0.42
C LEU A 322 -6.62 -4.91 -0.46
N GLU A 323 -5.95 -4.87 -1.61
CA GLU A 323 -4.76 -4.05 -1.85
C GLU A 323 -5.06 -2.55 -1.65
N GLN A 324 -6.17 -2.05 -2.22
CA GLN A 324 -6.62 -0.67 -2.01
C GLN A 324 -6.97 -0.41 -0.54
N SER A 325 -7.60 -1.38 0.13
CA SER A 325 -7.89 -1.30 1.57
C SER A 325 -6.61 -1.21 2.39
N PHE A 326 -5.59 -2.00 2.06
CA PHE A 326 -4.29 -1.97 2.73
C PHE A 326 -3.66 -0.58 2.65
N TRP A 327 -3.64 0.07 1.48
CA TRP A 327 -3.08 1.41 1.33
C TRP A 327 -3.84 2.46 2.16
N LEU A 328 -5.17 2.39 2.18
CA LEU A 328 -5.97 3.28 3.01
C LEU A 328 -5.72 3.05 4.50
N LEU A 329 -5.60 1.79 4.94
CA LEU A 329 -5.26 1.45 6.33
C LEU A 329 -3.88 2.00 6.72
N GLN A 330 -2.88 1.95 5.83
CA GLN A 330 -1.57 2.58 6.07
C GLN A 330 -1.69 4.09 6.32
N GLY A 331 -2.56 4.78 5.59
CA GLY A 331 -2.86 6.20 5.77
C GLY A 331 -3.53 6.54 7.11
N LEU A 332 -4.15 5.57 7.79
CA LEU A 332 -4.82 5.79 9.08
C LEU A 332 -3.86 5.76 10.28
N PHE A 333 -2.70 5.09 10.19
CA PHE A 333 -1.75 5.00 11.31
C PHE A 333 -1.30 6.38 11.85
N PRO A 334 -0.94 7.37 11.02
CA PRO A 334 -0.62 8.70 11.52
C PRO A 334 -1.83 9.39 12.16
N LEU A 335 -3.05 9.14 11.68
CA LEU A 335 -4.26 9.76 12.23
C LEU A 335 -4.67 9.18 13.59
N VAL A 336 -4.31 7.92 13.88
CA VAL A 336 -4.47 7.34 15.22
C VAL A 336 -3.59 8.07 16.25
N HIS A 337 -2.54 8.79 15.84
CA HIS A 337 -1.76 9.68 16.72
C HIS A 337 -2.63 10.83 17.25
N LEU A 338 -3.44 11.40 16.36
CA LEU A 338 -4.40 12.45 16.69
C LEU A 338 -5.55 11.88 17.56
N SER A 339 -5.67 10.55 17.68
CA SER A 339 -6.80 9.89 18.33
C SER A 339 -6.70 9.68 19.83
N SER A 340 -5.55 9.93 20.46
CA SER A 340 -5.53 10.25 21.89
C SER A 340 -6.31 11.56 22.18
N SER A 341 -6.60 12.34 21.14
CA SER A 341 -7.51 13.50 21.15
C SER A 341 -8.86 13.24 20.45
N VAL A 342 -9.18 12.04 19.94
CA VAL A 342 -10.43 11.76 19.18
C VAL A 342 -11.66 11.50 20.06
N PRO A 343 -11.56 10.82 21.23
CA PRO A 343 -12.66 10.82 22.20
C PRO A 343 -12.99 12.22 22.74
N SER A 344 -12.05 13.16 22.63
CA SER A 344 -12.24 14.58 22.88
C SER A 344 -12.73 15.29 21.61
N GLY A 345 -12.23 14.97 20.42
CA GLY A 345 -12.60 15.61 19.15
C GLY A 345 -14.02 15.31 18.71
N PHE A 346 -14.49 14.05 18.77
CA PHE A 346 -15.91 13.74 18.56
C PHE A 346 -16.79 14.30 19.67
N ARG A 347 -16.29 14.36 20.90
CA ARG A 347 -17.04 14.91 22.04
C ARG A 347 -17.10 16.43 21.97
N GLN A 348 -16.07 17.09 21.46
CA GLN A 348 -15.92 18.53 21.26
C GLN A 348 -16.68 18.95 20.01
N LEU A 349 -16.63 18.18 18.92
CA LEU A 349 -17.50 18.32 17.75
C LEU A 349 -18.97 18.11 18.14
N ARG A 350 -19.30 17.08 18.91
CA ARG A 350 -20.65 16.86 19.45
C ARG A 350 -21.09 18.04 20.33
N ASN A 351 -20.22 18.52 21.21
CA ASN A 351 -20.53 19.65 22.08
C ASN A 351 -20.64 20.96 21.28
N GLN A 352 -19.85 21.16 20.22
CA GLN A 352 -19.93 22.29 19.29
C GLN A 352 -21.19 22.23 18.43
N ILE A 353 -21.59 21.05 17.94
CA ILE A 353 -22.87 20.82 17.25
C ILE A 353 -24.03 21.09 18.19
N ALA A 354 -23.93 20.66 19.46
CA ALA A 354 -24.96 20.92 20.46
C ALA A 354 -25.05 22.39 20.90
N SER A 355 -24.00 23.20 20.68
CA SER A 355 -23.91 24.59 21.11
C SER A 355 -23.89 25.60 19.96
N SER A 356 -24.14 25.20 18.72
CA SER A 356 -24.01 26.04 17.53
C SER A 356 -25.33 26.17 16.79
N ASP A 357 -25.68 27.40 16.40
CA ASP A 357 -26.83 27.69 15.52
C ASP A 357 -26.60 27.30 14.06
N ARG A 358 -25.35 26.95 13.68
CA ARG A 358 -25.02 26.47 12.33
C ARG A 358 -25.50 25.03 12.10
N PRO A 359 -25.98 24.70 10.89
CA PRO A 359 -26.40 23.34 10.58
C PRO A 359 -25.22 22.37 10.69
N GLY A 360 -25.46 21.21 11.30
CA GLY A 360 -24.41 20.26 11.70
C GLY A 360 -23.47 19.81 10.57
N TRP A 361 -23.91 19.85 9.31
CA TRP A 361 -23.08 19.51 8.15
C TRP A 361 -21.93 20.51 7.92
N GLU A 362 -22.08 21.79 8.25
CA GLU A 362 -21.00 22.79 8.14
C GLU A 362 -19.90 22.55 9.18
N LEU A 363 -20.29 22.16 10.39
CA LEU A 363 -19.36 21.81 11.46
C LEU A 363 -18.63 20.51 11.16
N ILE A 364 -19.34 19.52 10.63
CA ILE A 364 -18.75 18.27 10.15
C ILE A 364 -17.78 18.56 9.00
N ALA A 365 -18.16 19.38 8.03
CA ALA A 365 -17.28 19.80 6.93
C ALA A 365 -16.03 20.54 7.45
N GLY A 366 -16.19 21.48 8.39
CA GLY A 366 -15.08 22.18 9.04
C GLY A 366 -14.14 21.25 9.82
N SER A 367 -14.67 20.27 10.55
CA SER A 367 -13.86 19.26 11.24
C SER A 367 -13.19 18.25 10.30
N ALA A 368 -13.77 17.97 9.13
CA ALA A 368 -13.14 17.15 8.10
C ALA A 368 -11.95 17.88 7.45
N THR A 369 -11.96 19.22 7.37
CA THR A 369 -10.82 20.00 6.86
C THR A 369 -9.59 19.98 7.78
N SER A 370 -9.71 19.56 9.05
CA SER A 370 -8.58 19.45 9.97
C SER A 370 -7.84 18.10 9.90
N VAL A 371 -8.43 17.10 9.22
CA VAL A 371 -7.75 15.83 8.94
C VAL A 371 -6.93 16.00 7.65
N PRO A 372 -5.60 15.86 7.71
CA PRO A 372 -4.78 15.98 6.51
C PRO A 372 -5.10 14.83 5.57
N TRP A 373 -5.62 15.15 4.39
CA TRP A 373 -5.97 14.18 3.34
C TRP A 373 -4.75 13.76 2.51
N TRP A 374 -3.72 14.59 2.47
CA TRP A 374 -2.55 14.40 1.61
C TRP A 374 -1.73 13.12 1.93
N PRO A 375 -1.69 12.53 3.14
CA PRO A 375 -1.08 11.23 3.37
C PRO A 375 -1.76 10.11 2.56
N PHE A 376 -3.02 10.29 2.16
CA PHE A 376 -3.73 9.35 1.28
C PHE A 376 -3.52 9.63 -0.20
N ALA A 377 -2.83 10.71 -0.59
CA ALA A 377 -2.71 11.11 -1.99
C ALA A 377 -2.08 10.01 -2.86
N GLY A 378 -1.05 9.31 -2.35
CA GLY A 378 -0.46 8.18 -3.05
C GLY A 378 -1.42 7.01 -3.23
N ALA A 379 -2.15 6.64 -2.16
CA ALA A 379 -3.16 5.59 -2.20
C ALA A 379 -4.28 5.93 -3.21
N LEU A 380 -4.81 7.14 -3.17
CA LEU A 380 -5.85 7.62 -4.09
C LEU A 380 -5.36 7.68 -5.55
N GLY A 381 -4.11 8.10 -5.75
CA GLY A 381 -3.47 8.10 -7.08
C GLY A 381 -3.35 6.68 -7.65
N LEU A 382 -2.94 5.71 -6.84
CA LEU A 382 -2.85 4.31 -7.26
C LEU A 382 -4.20 3.63 -7.42
N MET A 383 -5.18 3.98 -6.60
CA MET A 383 -6.57 3.55 -6.81
C MET A 383 -7.07 4.03 -8.18
N SER A 384 -6.77 5.27 -8.56
CA SER A 384 -7.12 5.84 -9.87
C SER A 384 -6.41 5.09 -11.01
N LEU A 385 -5.11 4.79 -10.82
CA LEU A 385 -4.35 3.95 -11.75
C LEU A 385 -4.99 2.55 -11.91
N PHE A 386 -5.38 1.93 -10.80
CA PHE A 386 -6.02 0.62 -10.78
C PHE A 386 -7.37 0.64 -11.49
N ILE A 387 -8.17 1.70 -11.34
CA ILE A 387 -9.41 1.87 -12.12
C ILE A 387 -9.12 1.84 -13.62
N ALA A 388 -8.21 2.68 -14.11
CA ALA A 388 -7.89 2.75 -15.54
C ALA A 388 -7.31 1.43 -16.06
N SER A 389 -6.38 0.84 -15.31
CA SER A 389 -5.73 -0.45 -15.57
C SER A 389 -6.73 -1.61 -15.64
N THR A 390 -7.69 -1.66 -14.71
CA THR A 390 -8.74 -2.67 -14.67
C THR A 390 -9.75 -2.49 -15.78
N LEU A 391 -10.15 -1.26 -16.11
CA LEU A 391 -11.04 -0.99 -17.26
C LEU A 391 -10.41 -1.50 -18.56
N PHE A 392 -9.11 -1.29 -18.77
CA PHE A 392 -8.40 -1.82 -19.93
C PHE A 392 -8.34 -3.35 -19.91
N THR A 393 -8.06 -3.95 -18.75
CA THR A 393 -8.03 -5.41 -18.56
C THR A 393 -9.38 -6.05 -18.85
N GLU A 394 -10.47 -5.47 -18.33
CA GLU A 394 -11.84 -5.94 -18.58
C GLU A 394 -12.25 -5.74 -20.04
N TYR A 395 -11.78 -4.66 -20.70
CA TYR A 395 -11.97 -4.46 -22.13
C TYR A 395 -11.33 -5.60 -22.95
N ILE A 396 -10.11 -6.03 -22.63
CA ILE A 396 -9.44 -7.17 -23.30
C ILE A 396 -10.14 -8.50 -22.98
N THR A 397 -10.69 -8.63 -21.77
CA THR A 397 -11.29 -9.87 -21.26
C THR A 397 -12.72 -10.07 -21.78
N SER A 398 -13.48 -8.99 -21.94
CA SER A 398 -14.92 -9.05 -22.26
C SER A 398 -15.29 -9.76 -23.57
N PRO A 399 -14.50 -9.69 -24.66
CA PRO A 399 -14.79 -10.44 -25.88
C PRO A 399 -14.55 -11.94 -25.71
N LYS A 400 -13.61 -12.33 -24.82
CA LYS A 400 -13.25 -13.74 -24.56
C LYS A 400 -14.33 -14.45 -23.74
N TYR A 401 -15.01 -13.73 -22.85
CA TYR A 401 -16.04 -14.29 -21.96
C TYR A 401 -17.32 -13.45 -22.03
N PRO A 402 -18.27 -13.78 -22.92
CA PRO A 402 -19.46 -12.95 -23.11
C PRO A 402 -20.34 -12.80 -21.85
N ALA A 403 -20.38 -13.82 -20.98
CA ALA A 403 -21.07 -13.77 -19.70
C ALA A 403 -20.44 -12.77 -18.71
N TYR A 404 -19.14 -12.47 -18.87
CA TYR A 404 -18.44 -11.48 -18.05
C TYR A 404 -19.05 -10.09 -18.26
N LYS A 405 -19.24 -9.69 -19.51
CA LYS A 405 -19.83 -8.38 -19.84
C LYS A 405 -21.33 -8.34 -19.60
N ARG A 406 -22.05 -9.36 -20.09
CA ARG A 406 -23.52 -9.37 -20.08
C ARG A 406 -24.11 -9.57 -18.69
N ALA A 407 -23.51 -10.43 -17.85
CA ALA A 407 -24.04 -10.76 -16.54
C ALA A 407 -23.16 -10.26 -15.39
N TYR A 408 -21.86 -10.60 -15.41
CA TYR A 408 -20.99 -10.40 -14.24
C TYR A 408 -20.74 -8.92 -13.92
N GLN A 409 -20.41 -8.10 -14.91
CA GLN A 409 -20.19 -6.66 -14.73
C GLN A 409 -21.45 -5.91 -14.26
N ARG A 410 -22.64 -6.38 -14.66
CA ARG A 410 -23.92 -5.84 -14.19
C ARG A 410 -24.21 -6.23 -12.74
N ARG A 411 -23.90 -7.48 -12.37
CA ARG A 411 -24.25 -8.04 -11.05
C ARG A 411 -23.26 -7.71 -9.94
N VAL A 412 -21.98 -7.55 -10.26
CA VAL A 412 -20.88 -7.42 -9.28
C VAL A 412 -20.11 -6.11 -9.50
N GLY A 413 -19.78 -5.43 -8.40
CA GLY A 413 -18.94 -4.23 -8.34
C GLY A 413 -17.48 -4.52 -8.68
N MET A 414 -16.75 -3.52 -9.17
CA MET A 414 -15.39 -3.72 -9.67
C MET A 414 -14.40 -4.06 -8.55
N PHE A 415 -14.38 -3.24 -7.48
CA PHE A 415 -13.48 -3.42 -6.34
C PHE A 415 -14.25 -3.64 -5.05
N TRP A 416 -15.09 -2.70 -4.62
CA TRP A 416 -15.63 -2.72 -3.26
C TRP A 416 -16.93 -3.54 -3.16
N PRO A 417 -17.10 -4.37 -2.11
CA PRO A 417 -18.34 -5.10 -1.88
C PRO A 417 -19.59 -4.22 -1.77
N LEU A 418 -19.42 -2.98 -1.32
CA LEU A 418 -20.50 -2.00 -1.26
C LEU A 418 -21.09 -1.72 -2.65
N ASP A 419 -20.25 -1.61 -3.68
CA ASP A 419 -20.71 -1.40 -5.05
C ASP A 419 -21.57 -2.58 -5.53
N THR A 420 -21.20 -3.81 -5.16
CA THR A 420 -21.98 -5.01 -5.45
C THR A 420 -23.33 -4.98 -4.75
N TYR A 421 -23.35 -4.54 -3.49
CA TYR A 421 -24.58 -4.42 -2.71
C TYR A 421 -25.52 -3.35 -3.31
N LEU A 422 -24.98 -2.18 -3.65
CA LEU A 422 -25.73 -1.10 -4.29
C LEU A 422 -26.27 -1.52 -5.66
N LYS A 423 -25.45 -2.19 -6.48
CA LYS A 423 -25.91 -2.78 -7.76
C LYS A 423 -27.04 -3.77 -7.57
N ARG A 424 -26.97 -4.61 -6.53
CA ARG A 424 -28.04 -5.56 -6.22
C ARG A 424 -29.35 -4.85 -5.90
N ILE A 425 -29.31 -3.78 -5.09
CA ILE A 425 -30.50 -2.97 -4.80
C ILE A 425 -31.03 -2.34 -6.08
N TRP A 426 -30.16 -1.67 -6.85
CA TRP A 426 -30.52 -0.98 -8.08
C TRP A 426 -31.17 -1.92 -9.10
N LEU A 427 -30.62 -3.12 -9.33
CA LEU A 427 -31.20 -4.13 -10.22
C LEU A 427 -32.57 -4.62 -9.72
N SER A 428 -32.73 -4.79 -8.41
CA SER A 428 -34.02 -5.19 -7.82
C SER A 428 -35.08 -4.10 -7.98
N CYS A 429 -34.70 -2.82 -7.94
CA CYS A 429 -35.61 -1.69 -8.10
C CYS A 429 -35.96 -1.37 -9.57
N THR A 430 -35.00 -1.51 -10.49
CA THR A 430 -35.16 -1.10 -11.90
C THR A 430 -35.64 -2.23 -12.81
N ASP A 431 -34.91 -3.35 -12.82
CA ASP A 431 -35.17 -4.48 -13.73
C ASP A 431 -36.03 -5.58 -13.07
N GLY A 432 -36.31 -5.45 -11.77
CA GLY A 432 -37.05 -6.43 -10.97
C GLY A 432 -36.23 -7.68 -10.60
N ASN A 433 -36.77 -8.46 -9.65
CA ASN A 433 -36.10 -9.66 -9.14
C ASN A 433 -35.90 -10.76 -10.21
N PHE A 434 -36.72 -10.77 -11.27
CA PHE A 434 -36.60 -11.73 -12.37
C PHE A 434 -35.33 -11.50 -13.20
N ALA A 435 -35.06 -10.25 -13.58
CA ALA A 435 -33.85 -9.91 -14.33
C ALA A 435 -32.58 -10.21 -13.53
N ARG A 436 -32.58 -9.92 -12.22
CA ARG A 436 -31.47 -10.31 -11.34
C ARG A 436 -31.23 -11.82 -11.35
N ARG A 437 -32.29 -12.62 -11.21
CA ARG A 437 -32.19 -14.09 -11.24
C ARG A 437 -31.65 -14.59 -12.59
N LYS A 438 -32.06 -13.97 -13.70
CA LYS A 438 -31.52 -14.30 -15.03
C LYS A 438 -30.01 -14.09 -15.10
N LEU A 439 -29.50 -12.96 -14.59
CA LEU A 439 -28.05 -12.71 -14.52
C LEU A 439 -27.35 -13.77 -13.63
N GLU A 440 -27.94 -14.11 -12.49
CA GLU A 440 -27.39 -15.12 -11.57
C GLU A 440 -27.40 -16.53 -12.20
N THR A 441 -28.41 -16.88 -13.00
CA THR A 441 -28.45 -18.12 -13.79
C THR A 441 -27.38 -18.13 -14.89
N GLU A 442 -27.17 -17.02 -15.61
CA GLU A 442 -26.09 -16.90 -16.61
C GLU A 442 -24.70 -17.04 -15.96
N LEU A 443 -24.56 -16.66 -14.69
CA LEU A 443 -23.34 -16.87 -13.90
C LEU A 443 -23.24 -18.28 -13.32
N GLY A 444 -24.26 -19.13 -13.45
CA GLY A 444 -24.29 -20.47 -12.85
C GLY A 444 -24.53 -20.47 -11.33
N TRP A 445 -24.94 -19.34 -10.74
CA TRP A 445 -25.20 -19.22 -9.31
C TRP A 445 -26.58 -19.76 -8.90
N SER A 446 -27.45 -20.04 -9.87
CA SER A 446 -28.72 -20.69 -9.57
C SER A 446 -28.44 -22.11 -9.09
N LYS A 447 -28.63 -22.35 -7.79
CA LYS A 447 -28.93 -23.69 -7.30
C LYS A 447 -30.22 -24.10 -8.00
N THR A 448 -30.14 -24.84 -9.10
CA THR A 448 -31.19 -25.83 -9.34
C THR A 448 -31.27 -26.60 -8.04
N LYS A 449 -32.42 -26.55 -7.36
CA LYS A 449 -32.75 -27.61 -6.43
C LYS A 449 -32.46 -28.88 -7.20
N ARG A 450 -31.49 -29.67 -6.71
CA ARG A 450 -31.43 -31.07 -7.12
C ARG A 450 -32.73 -31.63 -6.56
N ASP A 451 -33.73 -31.70 -7.42
CA ASP A 451 -34.95 -32.43 -7.16
C ASP A 451 -34.61 -33.91 -6.94
#